data_AF-A0A3D2VV32-F1
#
_entry.id   AF-A0A3D2VV32-F1
#
_cell.length_a   1.000
_cell.length_b   1.000
_cell.length_c   1.000
_cell.angle_alpha   90.00
_cell.angle_beta   90.00
_cell.angle_gamma   90.00
#
_symmetry.space_group_name_H-M   'P 1'
#
loop_
_entity.id
_entity.type
_entity.pdbx_description
1 polymer ?
#
loop_
_entity_poly.entity_id
_entity_poly.type
_entity_poly.pdbx_seq_one_letter_code
_entity_poly.pdbx_strand_id
1 'polypeptide(L)'
;HEIREVGRPGAEAELTLHNQRRDLRGRLGAFYQNIRRNLWSSALVIDALAPAVLPVLAGKIFAPRQQGRLARATHRHWVPDAPTVVAVNAVDATAPATPEQPRLGFTDAEQADRVAGLLRNIGLTRQFAPIVLLMGHGSMSQNNPHLGAYDCGACGGRHGGPNGRTFAAMANRPVVRELLVERGITVPADTWFVGAEHNTCDEFITFYDRGDGPPATEQALRALQPELDRACALSAQERCRRFASAPRDPAPERALRHVVGRSRDFSQARPELGHATNAAALVGRRTMSQGVFLDRRAFLISYDPTQDPTGAVLENILLAVGPVGAGINLEYYFSTVDNERLGCGTKTPHNVTGLFAVMEGASSDLRTGLPRQMIEIHEPVRLQIVIEARTEILAAIYGRQPGLRELIGNGWIHVIAKDPDSGEFTIFDPAQGFIPWAGPVRPLPVRARSGDWYRGHTEPLPPALIGEPKPVSAASGERVSNREGGEA
;
A
#
# COMPACT_ATOMS: atom_id res chain seq x y z
N HIS A 1 -1.26 16.40 14.58
CA HIS A 1 -2.30 17.28 13.97
C HIS A 1 -3.53 16.44 13.67
N GLU A 2 -4.70 17.07 13.70
CA GLU A 2 -5.97 16.49 13.28
C GLU A 2 -6.34 17.07 11.91
N ILE A 3 -6.80 16.23 10.99
CA ILE A 3 -7.32 16.65 9.68
C ILE A 3 -8.75 16.16 9.57
N ARG A 4 -9.67 17.08 9.26
CA ARG A 4 -11.09 16.79 9.11
C ARG A 4 -11.52 17.01 7.68
N GLU A 5 -12.41 16.16 7.20
CA GLU A 5 -13.20 16.47 6.03
C GLU A 5 -14.35 17.39 6.43
N VAL A 6 -14.51 18.48 5.70
CA VAL A 6 -15.58 19.47 5.88
C VAL A 6 -16.33 19.64 4.56
N GLY A 7 -17.58 20.12 4.62
CA GLY A 7 -18.35 20.42 3.41
C GLY A 7 -17.63 21.44 2.54
N ARG A 8 -17.72 21.29 1.22
CA ARG A 8 -17.31 22.35 0.30
C ARG A 8 -18.18 23.59 0.54
N PRO A 9 -17.61 24.81 0.43
CA PRO A 9 -18.41 26.03 0.45
C PRO A 9 -19.51 25.95 -0.61
N GLY A 10 -20.77 26.23 -0.22
CA GLY A 10 -21.93 26.15 -1.09
C GLY A 10 -22.56 24.75 -1.21
N ALA A 11 -22.05 23.74 -0.50
CA ALA A 11 -22.61 22.38 -0.44
C ALA A 11 -23.21 22.04 0.94
N GLU A 12 -23.63 23.06 1.71
CA GLU A 12 -24.11 22.91 3.08
C GLU A 12 -25.41 22.10 3.14
N ALA A 13 -26.30 22.27 2.15
CA ALA A 13 -27.56 21.54 2.06
C ALA A 13 -27.31 20.04 1.80
N GLU A 14 -26.42 19.71 0.87
CA GLU A 14 -26.03 18.34 0.53
C GLU A 14 -25.34 17.65 1.71
N LEU A 15 -24.42 18.36 2.39
CA LEU A 15 -23.76 17.82 3.58
C LEU A 15 -24.76 17.57 4.71
N THR A 16 -25.69 18.51 4.93
CA THR A 16 -26.74 18.36 5.94
C THR A 16 -27.62 17.15 5.64
N LEU A 17 -28.05 16.99 4.38
CA LEU A 17 -28.82 15.84 3.94
C LEU A 17 -28.05 14.53 4.11
N HIS A 18 -26.77 14.50 3.71
CA HIS A 18 -25.89 13.35 3.90
C HIS A 18 -25.83 12.95 5.38
N ASN A 19 -25.53 13.91 6.27
CA ASN A 19 -25.40 13.67 7.70
C ASN A 19 -26.71 13.18 8.32
N GLN A 20 -27.84 13.82 8.02
CA GLN A 20 -29.16 13.40 8.52
C GLN A 20 -29.48 11.95 8.12
N ARG A 21 -29.26 11.59 6.84
CA ARG A 21 -29.55 10.24 6.35
C ARG A 21 -28.55 9.21 6.83
N ARG A 22 -27.29 9.59 7.01
CA ARG A 22 -26.23 8.76 7.62
C ARG A 22 -26.57 8.45 9.08
N ASP A 23 -27.00 9.44 9.84
CA ASP A 23 -27.34 9.31 11.26
C ASP A 23 -28.62 8.47 11.43
N LEU A 24 -29.64 8.69 10.59
CA LEU A 24 -30.84 7.84 10.55
C LEU A 24 -30.47 6.38 10.28
N ARG A 25 -29.60 6.12 9.29
CA ARG A 25 -29.09 4.77 9.01
C ARG A 25 -28.33 4.19 10.21
N GLY A 26 -27.52 5.00 10.89
CA GLY A 26 -26.82 4.61 12.11
C GLY A 26 -27.78 4.17 13.22
N ARG A 27 -28.86 4.93 13.45
CA ARG A 27 -29.92 4.58 14.41
C ARG A 27 -30.63 3.28 14.02
N LEU A 28 -30.94 3.07 12.74
CA LEU A 28 -31.51 1.81 12.25
C LEU A 28 -30.55 0.63 12.45
N GLY A 29 -29.25 0.83 12.24
CA GLY A 29 -28.22 -0.17 12.51
C GLY A 29 -28.13 -0.52 14.00
N ALA A 30 -28.16 0.49 14.87
CA ALA A 30 -28.18 0.29 16.33
C ALA A 30 -29.45 -0.44 16.78
N PHE A 31 -30.62 -0.08 16.22
CA PHE A 31 -31.86 -0.82 16.43
C PHE A 31 -31.73 -2.28 16.02
N TYR A 32 -31.20 -2.57 14.83
CA TYR A 32 -30.96 -3.93 14.36
C TYR A 32 -30.07 -4.75 15.31
N GLN A 33 -29.01 -4.15 15.86
CA GLN A 33 -28.16 -4.82 16.84
C GLN A 33 -28.88 -5.04 18.18
N ASN A 34 -29.72 -4.08 18.60
CA ASN A 34 -30.51 -4.19 19.81
C ASN A 34 -31.63 -5.23 19.73
N ILE A 35 -32.16 -5.54 18.54
CA ILE A 35 -33.12 -6.66 18.36
C ILE A 35 -32.54 -7.92 18.99
N ARG A 36 -31.25 -8.20 18.80
CA ARG A 36 -30.58 -9.42 19.28
C ARG A 36 -30.36 -9.48 20.80
N ARG A 37 -30.68 -8.42 21.55
CA ARG A 37 -30.42 -8.30 23.00
C ARG A 37 -31.65 -8.57 23.87
N ASN A 38 -32.86 -8.48 23.32
CA ASN A 38 -34.10 -8.66 24.09
C ASN A 38 -34.78 -9.98 23.71
N LEU A 39 -34.75 -10.97 24.61
CA LEU A 39 -35.25 -12.33 24.37
C LEU A 39 -36.70 -12.38 23.86
N TRP A 40 -37.59 -11.52 24.34
CA TRP A 40 -39.03 -11.59 24.03
C TRP A 40 -39.39 -10.88 22.74
N SER A 41 -38.86 -9.67 22.51
CA SER A 41 -39.14 -8.94 21.27
C SER A 41 -38.30 -9.42 20.09
N SER A 42 -37.17 -10.10 20.33
CA SER A 42 -36.32 -10.69 19.29
C SER A 42 -37.12 -11.57 18.33
N ALA A 43 -37.84 -12.56 18.86
CA ALA A 43 -38.50 -13.58 18.05
C ALA A 43 -39.53 -12.94 17.11
N LEU A 44 -40.44 -12.12 17.65
CA LEU A 44 -41.49 -11.46 16.87
C LEU A 44 -40.92 -10.55 15.77
N VAL A 45 -39.91 -9.75 16.12
CA VAL A 45 -39.32 -8.80 15.16
C VAL A 45 -38.49 -9.52 14.10
N ILE A 46 -37.73 -10.57 14.48
CA ILE A 46 -36.95 -11.38 13.54
C ILE A 46 -37.89 -12.07 12.55
N ASP A 47 -38.96 -12.72 13.02
CA ASP A 47 -39.92 -13.41 12.16
C ASP A 47 -40.64 -12.45 11.22
N ALA A 48 -41.01 -11.26 11.70
CA ALA A 48 -41.63 -10.23 10.86
C ALA A 48 -40.69 -9.69 9.78
N LEU A 49 -39.38 -9.56 10.07
CA LEU A 49 -38.38 -9.06 9.11
C LEU A 49 -37.83 -10.16 8.19
N ALA A 50 -37.94 -11.44 8.56
CA ALA A 50 -37.33 -12.55 7.84
C ALA A 50 -37.71 -12.62 6.34
N PRO A 51 -38.98 -12.44 5.92
CA PRO A 51 -39.34 -12.47 4.50
C PRO A 51 -38.63 -11.40 3.66
N ALA A 52 -38.37 -10.22 4.23
CA ALA A 52 -37.65 -9.14 3.55
C ALA A 52 -36.12 -9.34 3.54
N VAL A 53 -35.58 -9.96 4.58
CA VAL A 53 -34.15 -10.25 4.72
C VAL A 53 -33.72 -11.45 3.87
N LEU A 54 -34.60 -12.45 3.71
CA LEU A 54 -34.34 -13.67 2.94
C LEU A 54 -33.84 -13.42 1.50
N PRO A 55 -34.48 -12.59 0.65
CA PRO A 55 -33.97 -12.31 -0.69
C PRO A 55 -32.62 -11.59 -0.68
N VAL A 56 -32.34 -10.78 0.34
CA VAL A 56 -31.02 -10.12 0.50
C VAL A 56 -29.95 -11.17 0.80
N LEU A 57 -30.22 -12.12 1.70
CA LEU A 57 -29.31 -13.22 2.02
C LEU A 57 -29.13 -14.17 0.84
N ALA A 58 -30.22 -14.57 0.17
CA ALA A 58 -30.17 -15.38 -1.05
C ALA A 58 -29.32 -14.69 -2.14
N GLY A 59 -29.52 -13.39 -2.35
CA GLY A 59 -28.71 -12.59 -3.26
C GLY A 59 -27.23 -12.58 -2.87
N LYS A 60 -26.90 -12.48 -1.57
CA LYS A 60 -25.51 -12.55 -1.10
C LYS A 60 -24.86 -13.90 -1.36
N ILE A 61 -25.62 -14.99 -1.24
CA ILE A 61 -25.11 -16.37 -1.44
C ILE A 61 -24.95 -16.68 -2.92
N PHE A 62 -26.00 -16.46 -3.72
CA PHE A 62 -26.03 -16.92 -5.12
C PHE A 62 -25.50 -15.88 -6.13
N ALA A 63 -25.47 -14.59 -5.76
CA ALA A 63 -25.10 -13.51 -6.66
C ALA A 63 -24.38 -12.34 -5.93
N PRO A 64 -23.30 -12.60 -5.16
CA PRO A 64 -22.67 -11.60 -4.28
C PRO A 64 -22.22 -10.33 -5.02
N ARG A 65 -21.75 -10.47 -6.26
CA ARG A 65 -21.34 -9.33 -7.09
C ARG A 65 -22.52 -8.41 -7.42
N GLN A 66 -23.61 -8.99 -7.93
CA GLN A 66 -24.81 -8.24 -8.32
C GLN A 66 -25.47 -7.64 -7.09
N GLN A 67 -25.60 -8.43 -6.02
CA GLN A 67 -26.14 -7.98 -4.74
C GLN A 67 -25.33 -6.80 -4.19
N GLY A 68 -24.00 -6.88 -4.17
CA GLY A 68 -23.18 -5.79 -3.64
C GLY A 68 -23.21 -4.52 -4.50
N ARG A 69 -23.37 -4.66 -5.83
CA ARG A 69 -23.62 -3.52 -6.72
C ARG A 69 -24.96 -2.84 -6.41
N LEU A 70 -26.02 -3.63 -6.28
CA LEU A 70 -27.34 -3.12 -5.91
C LEU A 70 -27.29 -2.45 -4.53
N ALA A 71 -26.67 -3.09 -3.54
CA ALA A 71 -26.52 -2.54 -2.20
C ALA A 71 -25.73 -1.23 -2.18
N ARG A 72 -24.68 -1.10 -3.00
CA ARG A 72 -23.95 0.17 -3.14
C ARG A 72 -24.79 1.25 -3.81
N ALA A 73 -25.57 0.90 -4.84
CA ALA A 73 -26.46 1.84 -5.51
C ALA A 73 -27.59 2.32 -4.59
N THR A 74 -28.27 1.41 -3.87
CA THR A 74 -29.29 1.76 -2.89
C THR A 74 -28.70 2.55 -1.73
N HIS A 75 -27.51 2.18 -1.27
CA HIS A 75 -26.78 2.95 -0.27
C HIS A 75 -26.52 4.38 -0.73
N ARG A 76 -25.98 4.57 -1.94
CA ARG A 76 -25.69 5.90 -2.49
C ARG A 76 -26.95 6.72 -2.73
N HIS A 77 -28.06 6.09 -3.05
CA HIS A 77 -29.35 6.76 -3.17
C HIS A 77 -29.91 7.17 -1.80
N TRP A 78 -29.75 6.31 -0.78
CA TRP A 78 -30.18 6.60 0.59
C TRP A 78 -29.26 7.64 1.23
N VAL A 79 -27.95 7.42 1.30
CA VAL A 79 -26.96 8.39 1.80
C VAL A 79 -26.20 8.95 0.59
N PRO A 80 -26.67 10.04 -0.05
CA PRO A 80 -25.97 10.65 -1.17
C PRO A 80 -24.60 11.16 -0.74
N ASP A 81 -23.60 11.05 -1.63
CA ASP A 81 -22.27 11.62 -1.36
C ASP A 81 -22.40 13.14 -1.21
N ALA A 82 -21.73 13.72 -0.21
CA ALA A 82 -21.64 15.17 -0.05
C ALA A 82 -20.30 15.65 -0.63
N PRO A 83 -20.26 16.77 -1.38
CA PRO A 83 -19.01 17.38 -1.78
C PRO A 83 -18.22 17.86 -0.55
N THR A 84 -17.05 17.26 -0.29
CA THR A 84 -16.16 17.63 0.83
C THR A 84 -14.81 18.14 0.36
N VAL A 85 -14.11 18.82 1.26
CA VAL A 85 -12.68 19.17 1.18
C VAL A 85 -11.99 18.80 2.47
N VAL A 86 -10.68 18.57 2.41
CA VAL A 86 -9.85 18.37 3.59
C VAL A 86 -9.44 19.72 4.18
N ALA A 87 -9.75 19.95 5.46
CA ALA A 87 -9.35 21.15 6.18
C ALA A 87 -7.87 21.05 6.58
N VAL A 88 -6.99 21.44 5.66
CA VAL A 88 -5.53 21.34 5.84
C VAL A 88 -4.90 22.56 6.51
N ASN A 89 -5.61 23.68 6.62
CA ASN A 89 -5.08 24.92 7.19
C ASN A 89 -5.34 24.99 8.69
N ALA A 90 -4.30 25.38 9.44
CA ALA A 90 -4.44 25.66 10.86
C ALA A 90 -5.34 26.88 11.11
N VAL A 91 -6.30 26.74 12.03
CA VAL A 91 -7.16 27.85 12.48
C VAL A 91 -6.42 28.73 13.51
N ASP A 92 -5.58 28.13 14.35
CA ASP A 92 -4.75 28.82 15.34
C ASP A 92 -3.29 28.33 15.24
N ALA A 93 -2.40 29.19 14.76
CA ALA A 93 -0.98 28.85 14.57
C ALA A 93 -0.13 29.06 15.84
N THR A 94 -0.70 29.60 16.93
CA THR A 94 0.08 30.11 18.07
C THR A 94 0.57 29.02 19.02
N ALA A 95 -0.21 27.95 19.22
CA ALA A 95 0.16 26.82 20.06
C ALA A 95 0.75 25.66 19.24
N PRO A 96 1.85 25.02 19.68
CA PRO A 96 2.38 23.83 19.04
C PRO A 96 1.40 22.66 19.17
N ALA A 97 1.25 21.87 18.11
CA ALA A 97 0.43 20.67 18.15
C ALA A 97 1.16 19.54 18.90
N THR A 98 0.50 18.92 19.90
CA THR A 98 1.01 17.73 20.59
C THR A 98 0.09 16.53 20.36
N PRO A 99 0.53 15.29 20.65
CA PRO A 99 -0.35 14.12 20.63
C PRO A 99 -1.56 14.26 21.57
N GLU A 100 -1.39 14.89 22.74
CA GLU A 100 -2.43 15.10 23.74
C GLU A 100 -3.38 16.23 23.36
N GLN A 101 -2.90 17.22 22.59
CA GLN A 101 -3.66 18.37 22.11
C GLN A 101 -3.41 18.56 20.61
N PRO A 102 -4.03 17.72 19.75
CA PRO A 102 -3.84 17.83 18.32
C PRO A 102 -4.48 19.11 17.79
N ARG A 103 -3.69 19.93 17.09
CA ARG A 103 -4.21 21.08 16.33
C ARG A 103 -4.91 20.61 15.06
N LEU A 104 -6.04 21.23 14.73
CA LEU A 104 -6.71 21.10 13.43
C LEU A 104 -5.88 21.75 12.33
N GLY A 105 -5.53 21.01 11.29
CA GLY A 105 -4.76 21.52 10.15
C GLY A 105 -3.29 21.80 10.48
N PHE A 106 -2.55 22.18 9.45
CA PHE A 106 -1.13 22.51 9.46
C PHE A 106 -0.94 23.99 9.12
N THR A 107 0.08 24.61 9.70
CA THR A 107 0.59 25.93 9.27
C THR A 107 1.22 25.83 7.89
N ASP A 108 1.37 26.96 7.17
CA ASP A 108 1.94 26.96 5.82
C ASP A 108 3.36 26.38 5.78
N ALA A 109 4.19 26.71 6.77
CA ALA A 109 5.52 26.14 6.92
C ALA A 109 5.48 24.62 7.14
N GLU A 110 4.62 24.12 8.03
CA GLU A 110 4.45 22.68 8.28
C GLU A 110 3.93 21.91 7.06
N GLN A 111 3.09 22.54 6.23
CA GLN A 111 2.63 21.96 4.97
C GLN A 111 3.79 21.89 3.97
N ALA A 112 4.54 22.98 3.80
CA ALA A 112 5.70 23.02 2.91
C ALA A 112 6.79 22.03 3.34
N ASP A 113 7.05 21.87 4.63
CA ASP A 113 8.02 20.90 5.15
C ASP A 113 7.59 19.46 4.89
N ARG A 114 6.31 19.14 5.04
CA ARG A 114 5.77 17.80 4.73
C ARG A 114 5.81 17.50 3.24
N VAL A 115 5.43 18.46 2.41
CA VAL A 115 5.45 18.31 0.95
C VAL A 115 6.90 18.15 0.46
N ALA A 116 7.80 19.04 0.87
CA ALA A 116 9.22 18.93 0.53
C ALA A 116 9.85 17.65 1.07
N GLY A 117 9.50 17.25 2.30
CA GLY A 117 9.96 16.02 2.94
C GLY A 117 9.65 14.80 2.09
N LEU A 118 8.38 14.59 1.71
CA LEU A 118 8.00 13.45 0.87
C LEU A 118 8.66 13.50 -0.52
N LEU A 119 8.64 14.67 -1.17
CA LEU A 119 9.19 14.82 -2.53
C LEU A 119 10.69 14.52 -2.58
N ARG A 120 11.46 14.98 -1.59
CA ARG A 120 12.89 14.61 -1.44
C ARG A 120 13.05 13.13 -1.13
N ASN A 121 12.22 12.60 -0.23
CA ASN A 121 12.28 11.21 0.19
C ASN A 121 12.18 10.24 -0.99
N ILE A 122 11.25 10.52 -1.93
CA ILE A 122 11.02 9.69 -3.11
C ILE A 122 11.88 10.08 -4.33
N GLY A 123 12.72 11.11 -4.21
CA GLY A 123 13.57 11.62 -5.29
C GLY A 123 12.85 12.48 -6.36
N LEU A 124 11.58 12.85 -6.14
CA LEU A 124 10.78 13.66 -7.06
C LEU A 124 10.92 15.17 -6.75
N THR A 125 12.09 15.72 -7.00
CA THR A 125 12.40 17.15 -6.76
C THR A 125 12.44 17.99 -8.04
N ARG A 126 12.46 17.32 -9.20
CA ARG A 126 12.58 17.90 -10.54
C ARG A 126 11.84 17.03 -11.55
N GLN A 127 11.67 17.54 -12.78
CA GLN A 127 11.06 16.81 -13.91
C GLN A 127 9.64 16.31 -13.59
N PHE A 128 8.83 17.18 -13.00
CA PHE A 128 7.43 16.88 -12.72
C PHE A 128 6.65 16.63 -14.01
N ALA A 129 5.78 15.61 -13.95
CA ALA A 129 4.79 15.38 -14.99
C ALA A 129 3.57 16.31 -14.79
N PRO A 130 2.75 16.55 -15.83
CA PRO A 130 1.54 17.38 -15.71
C PRO A 130 0.58 16.92 -14.60
N ILE A 131 0.56 15.61 -14.29
CA ILE A 131 -0.15 15.05 -13.15
C ILE A 131 0.78 14.24 -12.27
N VAL A 132 0.63 14.40 -10.95
CA VAL A 132 1.30 13.56 -9.95
C VAL A 132 0.22 12.90 -9.07
N LEU A 133 0.09 11.58 -9.19
CA LEU A 133 -0.87 10.82 -8.39
C LEU A 133 -0.24 10.39 -7.05
N LEU A 134 -0.86 10.77 -5.95
CA LEU A 134 -0.58 10.21 -4.62
C LEU A 134 -1.63 9.15 -4.31
N MET A 135 -1.30 7.91 -4.64
CA MET A 135 -2.18 6.77 -4.49
C MET A 135 -1.91 6.07 -3.16
N GLY A 136 -2.80 6.26 -2.19
CA GLY A 136 -2.88 5.39 -1.03
C GLY A 136 -3.54 4.06 -1.39
N HIS A 137 -3.46 3.08 -0.51
CA HIS A 137 -4.19 1.84 -0.66
C HIS A 137 -5.06 1.55 0.55
N GLY A 138 -6.09 0.74 0.33
CA GLY A 138 -6.94 0.19 1.37
C GLY A 138 -7.56 -1.10 0.89
N SER A 139 -8.25 -1.80 1.77
CA SER A 139 -8.94 -3.04 1.46
C SER A 139 -10.41 -2.94 1.86
N MET A 140 -11.27 -3.64 1.12
CA MET A 140 -12.62 -3.88 1.58
C MET A 140 -12.95 -5.36 1.55
N SER A 141 -13.49 -5.86 2.66
CA SER A 141 -14.04 -7.21 2.72
C SER A 141 -15.19 -7.25 3.72
N GLN A 142 -16.16 -8.12 3.47
CA GLN A 142 -17.23 -8.38 4.43
C GLN A 142 -16.80 -9.45 5.43
N ASN A 143 -17.33 -9.38 6.66
CA ASN A 143 -17.12 -10.38 7.70
C ASN A 143 -15.63 -10.66 7.98
N ASN A 144 -14.87 -9.60 8.24
CA ASN A 144 -13.43 -9.70 8.44
C ASN A 144 -13.01 -9.04 9.76
N PRO A 145 -12.84 -9.81 10.86
CA PRO A 145 -12.33 -9.27 12.11
C PRO A 145 -10.86 -8.80 12.01
N HIS A 146 -10.16 -9.18 10.94
CA HIS A 146 -8.76 -8.83 10.66
C HIS A 146 -8.63 -7.72 9.61
N LEU A 147 -9.63 -6.84 9.45
CA LEU A 147 -9.63 -5.82 8.39
C LEU A 147 -8.31 -5.02 8.34
N GLY A 148 -7.82 -4.56 9.49
CA GLY A 148 -6.58 -3.78 9.58
C GLY A 148 -5.32 -4.52 9.09
N ALA A 149 -5.31 -5.86 9.12
CA ALA A 149 -4.18 -6.65 8.62
C ALA A 149 -4.13 -6.74 7.07
N TYR A 150 -5.22 -6.37 6.41
CA TYR A 150 -5.31 -6.23 4.95
C TYR A 150 -5.06 -4.80 4.46
N ASP A 151 -5.30 -3.82 5.32
CA ASP A 151 -5.04 -2.40 5.04
C ASP A 151 -3.54 -2.07 5.10
N CYS A 152 -3.20 -0.79 4.95
CA CYS A 152 -1.81 -0.35 4.93
C CYS A 152 -1.11 -0.53 6.27
N GLY A 153 -0.14 -1.45 6.32
CA GLY A 153 0.72 -1.65 7.48
C GLY A 153 1.50 -0.39 7.85
N ALA A 154 1.96 0.39 6.87
CA ALA A 154 2.62 1.67 7.09
C ALA A 154 1.67 2.79 7.61
N CYS A 155 0.35 2.61 7.49
CA CYS A 155 -0.67 3.49 8.06
C CYS A 155 -1.33 2.90 9.31
N GLY A 156 -0.72 1.88 9.92
CA GLY A 156 -1.24 1.23 11.13
C GLY A 156 -2.53 0.46 10.91
N GLY A 157 -2.66 -0.20 9.76
CA GLY A 157 -3.86 -0.96 9.37
C GLY A 157 -5.05 -0.07 9.05
N ARG A 158 -4.79 1.12 8.47
CA ARG A 158 -5.80 2.06 8.01
C ARG A 158 -5.67 2.29 6.50
N HIS A 159 -6.74 2.80 5.93
CA HIS A 159 -6.78 3.27 4.55
C HIS A 159 -5.79 4.43 4.31
N GLY A 160 -5.03 4.36 3.22
CA GLY A 160 -4.04 5.37 2.84
C GLY A 160 -4.61 6.53 2.00
N GLY A 161 -5.82 6.40 1.45
CA GLY A 161 -6.46 7.44 0.63
C GLY A 161 -6.50 8.83 1.26
N PRO A 162 -6.91 8.96 2.55
CA PRO A 162 -6.91 10.25 3.24
C PRO A 162 -5.54 10.94 3.29
N ASN A 163 -4.44 10.17 3.38
CA ASN A 163 -3.09 10.72 3.35
C ASN A 163 -2.75 11.28 1.96
N GLY A 164 -3.07 10.53 0.90
CA GLY A 164 -2.87 10.97 -0.48
C GLY A 164 -3.69 12.21 -0.82
N ARG A 165 -4.96 12.26 -0.39
CA ARG A 165 -5.85 13.42 -0.53
C ARG A 165 -5.31 14.65 0.21
N THR A 166 -4.89 14.47 1.46
CA THR A 166 -4.32 15.55 2.29
C THR A 166 -3.04 16.09 1.67
N PHE A 167 -2.14 15.21 1.21
CA PHE A 167 -0.92 15.62 0.54
C PHE A 167 -1.20 16.45 -0.71
N ALA A 168 -2.09 15.96 -1.60
CA ALA A 168 -2.44 16.67 -2.83
C ALA A 168 -3.05 18.04 -2.54
N ALA A 169 -3.93 18.13 -1.54
CA ALA A 169 -4.51 19.41 -1.10
C ALA A 169 -3.43 20.39 -0.65
N MET A 170 -2.45 19.96 0.15
CA MET A 170 -1.33 20.82 0.58
C MET A 170 -0.44 21.23 -0.60
N ALA A 171 -0.02 20.28 -1.45
CA ALA A 171 0.92 20.49 -2.54
C ALA A 171 0.38 21.39 -3.68
N ASN A 172 -0.95 21.52 -3.79
CA ASN A 172 -1.59 22.40 -4.77
C ASN A 172 -1.84 23.83 -4.27
N ARG A 173 -1.56 24.15 -3.00
CA ARG A 173 -1.76 25.50 -2.47
C ARG A 173 -0.67 26.46 -3.00
N PRO A 174 -1.03 27.65 -3.52
CA PRO A 174 -0.06 28.63 -4.02
C PRO A 174 1.01 29.01 -2.99
N VAL A 175 0.61 29.34 -1.75
CA VAL A 175 1.54 29.70 -0.66
C VAL A 175 2.50 28.56 -0.31
N VAL A 176 2.05 27.30 -0.38
CA VAL A 176 2.92 26.14 -0.17
C VAL A 176 3.92 26.02 -1.33
N ARG A 177 3.49 26.23 -2.57
CA ARG A 177 4.38 26.20 -3.75
C ARG A 177 5.44 27.30 -3.70
N GLU A 178 5.11 28.50 -3.23
CA GLU A 178 6.08 29.58 -2.99
C GLU A 178 7.14 29.15 -1.96
N LEU A 179 6.68 28.62 -0.83
CA LEU A 179 7.56 28.08 0.23
C LEU A 179 8.39 26.86 -0.22
N LEU A 180 7.94 26.09 -1.21
CA LEU A 180 8.71 25.00 -1.79
C LEU A 180 9.89 25.53 -2.63
N VAL A 181 9.73 26.67 -3.30
CA VAL A 181 10.83 27.32 -4.05
C VAL A 181 11.96 27.72 -3.10
N GLU A 182 11.64 28.28 -1.94
CA GLU A 182 12.63 28.57 -0.88
C GLU A 182 13.34 27.30 -0.37
N ARG A 183 12.66 26.15 -0.46
CA ARG A 183 13.20 24.82 -0.15
C ARG A 183 13.90 24.16 -1.36
N GLY A 184 14.10 24.89 -2.46
CA GLY A 184 14.80 24.40 -3.65
C GLY A 184 13.99 23.41 -4.49
N ILE A 185 12.66 23.38 -4.35
CA ILE A 185 11.76 22.54 -5.15
C ILE A 185 10.81 23.43 -5.93
N THR A 186 10.98 23.49 -7.24
CA THR A 186 10.08 24.23 -8.13
C THR A 186 9.11 23.27 -8.79
N VAL A 187 7.84 23.32 -8.35
CA VAL A 187 6.74 22.60 -9.01
C VAL A 187 6.23 23.47 -10.17
N PRO A 188 6.25 22.99 -11.42
CA PRO A 188 5.70 23.71 -12.56
C PRO A 188 4.23 24.11 -12.39
N ALA A 189 3.83 25.24 -12.96
CA ALA A 189 2.45 25.74 -12.86
C ALA A 189 1.42 24.80 -13.53
N ASP A 190 1.85 24.06 -14.54
CA ASP A 190 1.07 23.06 -15.27
C ASP A 190 1.08 21.66 -14.62
N THR A 191 1.77 21.49 -13.50
CA THR A 191 1.73 20.28 -12.68
C THR A 191 0.61 20.35 -11.65
N TRP A 192 -0.21 19.30 -11.56
CA TRP A 192 -1.25 19.16 -10.55
C TRP A 192 -1.14 17.84 -9.77
N PHE A 193 -1.23 17.92 -8.45
CA PHE A 193 -1.26 16.75 -7.58
C PHE A 193 -2.69 16.24 -7.41
N VAL A 194 -2.90 14.92 -7.47
CA VAL A 194 -4.21 14.30 -7.26
C VAL A 194 -4.07 13.17 -6.25
N GLY A 195 -4.87 13.22 -5.19
CA GLY A 195 -4.98 12.11 -4.25
C GLY A 195 -5.84 10.98 -4.83
N ALA A 196 -5.45 9.74 -4.61
CA ALA A 196 -6.24 8.58 -4.97
C ALA A 196 -6.15 7.47 -3.91
N GLU A 197 -7.11 6.54 -3.93
CA GLU A 197 -7.08 5.30 -3.16
C GLU A 197 -7.30 4.10 -4.08
N HIS A 198 -6.38 3.15 -4.08
CA HIS A 198 -6.55 1.84 -4.70
C HIS A 198 -7.08 0.84 -3.68
N ASN A 199 -8.26 0.29 -3.94
CA ASN A 199 -8.78 -0.83 -3.19
C ASN A 199 -8.12 -2.13 -3.66
N THR A 200 -7.22 -2.70 -2.87
CA THR A 200 -6.46 -3.89 -3.26
C THR A 200 -7.34 -5.13 -3.38
N CYS A 201 -8.47 -5.16 -2.66
CA CYS A 201 -9.36 -6.30 -2.68
C CYS A 201 -10.14 -6.38 -3.99
N ASP A 202 -10.69 -5.26 -4.48
CA ASP A 202 -11.55 -5.22 -5.68
C ASP A 202 -11.00 -4.46 -6.89
N GLU A 203 -9.77 -3.96 -6.80
CA GLU A 203 -9.04 -3.17 -7.81
C GLU A 203 -9.67 -1.80 -8.15
N PHE A 204 -10.66 -1.33 -7.38
CA PHE A 204 -11.28 -0.04 -7.64
C PHE A 204 -10.38 1.11 -7.21
N ILE A 205 -10.16 2.08 -8.10
CA ILE A 205 -9.39 3.30 -7.81
C ILE A 205 -10.35 4.47 -7.63
N THR A 206 -10.31 5.10 -6.46
CA THR A 206 -11.06 6.32 -6.15
C THR A 206 -10.15 7.52 -6.29
N PHE A 207 -10.47 8.46 -7.16
CA PHE A 207 -9.78 9.75 -7.25
C PHE A 207 -10.49 10.79 -6.39
N TYR A 208 -9.72 11.54 -5.60
CA TYR A 208 -10.23 12.62 -4.77
C TYR A 208 -10.05 13.97 -5.46
N ASP A 209 -11.01 14.87 -5.23
CA ASP A 209 -10.92 16.29 -5.61
C ASP A 209 -10.56 16.53 -7.10
N ARG A 210 -10.96 15.60 -7.98
CA ARG A 210 -10.66 15.59 -9.41
C ARG A 210 -11.08 16.87 -10.14
N GLY A 211 -12.14 17.53 -9.66
CA GLY A 211 -12.68 18.75 -10.24
C GLY A 211 -11.93 20.04 -9.86
N ASP A 212 -10.94 19.98 -8.97
CA ASP A 212 -10.27 21.18 -8.46
C ASP A 212 -9.08 21.61 -9.33
N GLY A 213 -8.60 20.71 -10.20
CA GLY A 213 -7.47 20.99 -11.09
C GLY A 213 -7.85 21.76 -12.34
N PRO A 214 -6.86 22.35 -13.04
CA PRO A 214 -7.08 22.96 -14.35
C PRO A 214 -7.62 21.93 -15.37
N PRO A 215 -8.29 22.36 -16.45
CA PRO A 215 -8.84 21.45 -17.46
C PRO A 215 -7.83 20.44 -18.04
N ALA A 216 -6.55 20.82 -18.11
CA ALA A 216 -5.46 19.94 -18.54
C ALA A 216 -5.27 18.71 -17.63
N THR A 217 -5.52 18.84 -16.33
CA THR A 217 -5.47 17.73 -15.36
C THR A 217 -6.48 16.65 -15.73
N GLU A 218 -7.70 17.06 -16.07
CA GLU A 218 -8.77 16.12 -16.44
C GLU A 218 -8.43 15.40 -17.75
N GLN A 219 -7.81 16.08 -18.72
CA GLN A 219 -7.33 15.45 -19.95
C GLN A 219 -6.24 14.41 -19.66
N ALA A 220 -5.26 14.74 -18.81
CA ALA A 220 -4.19 13.83 -18.42
C ALA A 220 -4.71 12.60 -17.66
N LEU A 221 -5.67 12.78 -16.74
CA LEU A 221 -6.34 11.68 -16.04
C LEU A 221 -7.11 10.78 -17.00
N ARG A 222 -7.83 11.36 -17.97
CA ARG A 222 -8.50 10.57 -19.02
C ARG A 222 -7.53 9.76 -19.87
N ALA A 223 -6.35 10.31 -20.17
CA ALA A 223 -5.31 9.57 -20.89
C ALA A 223 -4.67 8.45 -20.05
N LEU A 224 -4.58 8.61 -18.73
CA LEU A 224 -4.02 7.63 -17.81
C LEU A 224 -5.00 6.49 -17.46
N GLN A 225 -6.31 6.76 -17.48
CA GLN A 225 -7.34 5.81 -17.06
C GLN A 225 -7.23 4.43 -17.74
N PRO A 226 -7.05 4.30 -19.07
CA PRO A 226 -6.94 2.98 -19.71
C PRO A 226 -5.73 2.17 -19.23
N GLU A 227 -4.62 2.81 -18.90
CA GLU A 227 -3.42 2.15 -18.37
C GLU A 227 -3.65 1.62 -16.96
N LEU A 228 -4.34 2.40 -16.12
CA LEU A 228 -4.75 1.95 -14.78
C LEU A 228 -5.75 0.80 -14.85
N ASP A 229 -6.75 0.87 -15.73
CA ASP A 229 -7.74 -0.19 -15.92
C ASP A 229 -7.06 -1.50 -16.36
N ARG A 230 -6.08 -1.38 -17.27
CA ARG A 230 -5.25 -2.51 -17.71
C ARG A 230 -4.40 -3.07 -16.58
N ALA A 231 -3.75 -2.21 -15.79
CA ALA A 231 -2.95 -2.62 -14.64
C ALA A 231 -3.79 -3.37 -13.60
N CYS A 232 -4.99 -2.87 -13.28
CA CYS A 232 -5.97 -3.52 -12.40
C CYS A 232 -6.39 -4.91 -12.91
N ALA A 233 -6.69 -5.03 -14.22
CA ALA A 233 -7.08 -6.32 -14.81
C ALA A 233 -5.93 -7.35 -14.79
N LEU A 234 -4.69 -6.90 -15.06
CA LEU A 234 -3.50 -7.76 -15.00
C LEU A 234 -3.14 -8.15 -13.57
N SER A 235 -3.22 -7.21 -12.62
CA SER A 235 -3.06 -7.49 -11.18
C SER A 235 -4.06 -8.56 -10.70
N ALA A 236 -5.33 -8.43 -11.08
CA ALA A 236 -6.35 -9.43 -10.77
C ALA A 236 -6.02 -10.80 -11.39
N GLN A 237 -5.52 -10.85 -12.64
CA GLN A 237 -5.10 -12.10 -13.29
C GLN A 237 -3.95 -12.77 -12.52
N GLU A 238 -2.92 -12.00 -12.16
CA GLU A 238 -1.79 -12.51 -11.40
C GLU A 238 -2.23 -13.03 -10.03
N ARG A 239 -3.11 -12.33 -9.32
CA ARG A 239 -3.64 -12.80 -8.03
C ARG A 239 -4.52 -14.04 -8.14
N CYS A 240 -5.30 -14.19 -9.22
CA CYS A 240 -6.13 -15.38 -9.44
C CYS A 240 -5.33 -16.69 -9.39
N ARG A 241 -4.08 -16.71 -9.86
CA ARG A 241 -3.25 -17.93 -9.80
C ARG A 241 -2.95 -18.40 -8.37
N ARG A 242 -3.03 -17.51 -7.38
CA ARG A 242 -2.76 -17.79 -5.95
C ARG A 242 -4.01 -18.10 -5.14
N PHE A 243 -5.20 -17.78 -5.65
CA PHE A 243 -6.44 -18.08 -4.96
C PHE A 243 -6.86 -19.53 -5.22
N ALA A 244 -6.93 -20.34 -4.16
CA ALA A 244 -7.32 -21.75 -4.26
C ALA A 244 -8.65 -22.00 -5.00
N SER A 245 -9.63 -21.09 -4.86
CA SER A 245 -10.95 -21.18 -5.50
C SER A 245 -11.13 -20.32 -6.76
N ALA A 246 -10.06 -19.74 -7.29
CA ALA A 246 -10.12 -18.98 -8.54
C ALA A 246 -9.92 -19.87 -9.78
N PRO A 247 -10.38 -19.43 -10.95
CA PRO A 247 -9.97 -20.05 -12.22
C PRO A 247 -8.43 -20.03 -12.34
N ARG A 248 -7.84 -21.12 -12.88
CA ARG A 248 -6.37 -21.27 -12.95
C ARG A 248 -5.68 -20.38 -13.98
N ASP A 249 -6.36 -20.04 -15.08
CA ASP A 249 -5.86 -19.13 -16.12
C ASP A 249 -7.01 -18.33 -16.76
N PRO A 250 -7.64 -17.40 -16.01
CA PRO A 250 -8.70 -16.57 -16.54
C PRO A 250 -8.11 -15.48 -17.44
N ALA A 251 -8.83 -15.09 -18.50
CA ALA A 251 -8.59 -13.82 -19.17
C ALA A 251 -8.66 -12.65 -18.15
N PRO A 252 -7.88 -11.55 -18.32
CA PRO A 252 -7.79 -10.47 -17.34
C PRO A 252 -9.14 -9.91 -16.88
N GLU A 253 -10.08 -9.72 -17.80
CA GLU A 253 -11.42 -9.19 -17.48
C GLU A 253 -12.23 -10.19 -16.65
N ARG A 254 -12.08 -11.49 -16.91
CA ARG A 254 -12.72 -12.54 -16.11
C ARG A 254 -12.09 -12.62 -14.71
N ALA A 255 -10.77 -12.44 -14.62
CA ALA A 255 -10.05 -12.38 -13.35
C ALA A 255 -10.52 -11.22 -12.49
N LEU A 256 -10.55 -10.02 -13.06
CA LEU A 256 -11.08 -8.82 -12.40
C LEU A 256 -12.53 -9.04 -11.96
N ARG A 257 -13.37 -9.65 -12.82
CA ARG A 257 -14.74 -9.96 -12.42
C ARG A 257 -14.84 -10.90 -11.23
N HIS A 258 -13.98 -11.92 -11.18
CA HIS A 258 -13.90 -12.90 -10.11
C HIS A 258 -13.47 -12.24 -8.79
N VAL A 259 -12.37 -11.48 -8.80
CA VAL A 259 -11.84 -10.75 -7.64
C VAL A 259 -12.88 -9.78 -7.07
N VAL A 260 -13.55 -9.00 -7.91
CA VAL A 260 -14.63 -8.08 -7.49
C VAL A 260 -15.85 -8.82 -6.92
N GLY A 261 -16.12 -10.05 -7.38
CA GLY A 261 -17.17 -10.88 -6.80
C GLY A 261 -16.76 -11.42 -5.42
N ARG A 262 -15.50 -11.85 -5.32
CA ARG A 262 -14.87 -12.38 -4.12
C ARG A 262 -14.83 -11.38 -2.97
N SER A 263 -14.53 -10.11 -3.24
CA SER A 263 -14.53 -9.04 -2.22
C SER A 263 -15.90 -8.77 -1.59
N ARG A 264 -16.98 -9.15 -2.28
CA ARG A 264 -18.38 -8.95 -1.87
C ARG A 264 -19.03 -10.19 -1.28
N ASP A 265 -18.36 -11.33 -1.36
CA ASP A 265 -18.83 -12.59 -0.81
C ASP A 265 -18.49 -12.65 0.69
N PHE A 266 -19.52 -12.60 1.53
CA PHE A 266 -19.38 -12.64 2.99
C PHE A 266 -18.92 -14.00 3.53
N SER A 267 -19.05 -15.06 2.75
CA SER A 267 -18.57 -16.40 3.09
C SER A 267 -17.08 -16.57 2.80
N GLN A 268 -16.47 -15.60 2.11
CA GLN A 268 -15.09 -15.69 1.69
C GLN A 268 -14.12 -15.45 2.86
N ALA A 269 -13.56 -16.54 3.40
CA ALA A 269 -12.54 -16.43 4.45
C ALA A 269 -11.23 -15.78 3.95
N ARG A 270 -10.95 -15.87 2.65
CA ARG A 270 -9.73 -15.40 1.97
C ARG A 270 -10.05 -14.29 0.95
N PRO A 271 -10.60 -13.13 1.35
CA PRO A 271 -11.12 -12.14 0.40
C PRO A 271 -10.04 -11.63 -0.57
N GLU A 272 -8.80 -11.51 -0.09
CA GLU A 272 -7.61 -11.20 -0.89
C GLU A 272 -6.35 -11.82 -0.26
N LEU A 273 -5.16 -11.42 -0.71
CA LEU A 273 -3.87 -11.99 -0.32
C LEU A 273 -3.06 -11.12 0.67
N GLY A 274 -3.51 -9.91 0.99
CA GLY A 274 -2.77 -8.98 1.86
C GLY A 274 -1.30 -8.82 1.43
N HIS A 275 -0.40 -8.85 2.43
CA HIS A 275 1.05 -8.79 2.27
C HIS A 275 1.71 -10.18 2.16
N ALA A 276 0.92 -11.25 2.00
CA ALA A 276 1.46 -12.59 1.83
C ALA A 276 2.45 -12.63 0.67
N THR A 277 3.41 -13.55 0.75
CA THR A 277 4.57 -13.70 -0.17
C THR A 277 5.67 -12.63 -0.11
N ASN A 278 5.52 -11.58 0.71
CA ASN A 278 6.56 -10.56 0.85
C ASN A 278 7.91 -11.17 1.26
N ALA A 279 8.96 -10.90 0.49
CA ALA A 279 10.30 -11.45 0.64
C ALA A 279 11.42 -10.40 0.53
N ALA A 280 11.17 -9.29 -0.16
CA ALA A 280 12.19 -8.29 -0.44
C ALA A 280 11.68 -6.84 -0.36
N ALA A 281 12.60 -5.92 -0.16
CA ALA A 281 12.38 -4.49 -0.32
C ALA A 281 13.51 -3.91 -1.18
N LEU A 282 13.14 -3.14 -2.20
CA LEU A 282 14.06 -2.50 -3.12
C LEU A 282 14.06 -0.99 -2.84
N VAL A 283 15.17 -0.46 -2.32
CA VAL A 283 15.35 0.96 -2.01
C VAL A 283 16.32 1.55 -3.03
N GLY A 284 15.82 2.32 -4.00
CA GLY A 284 16.67 2.88 -5.05
C GLY A 284 15.89 3.51 -6.19
N ARG A 285 16.61 3.88 -7.26
CA ARG A 285 15.99 4.52 -8.42
C ARG A 285 15.09 3.52 -9.13
N ARG A 286 14.07 4.03 -9.85
CA ARG A 286 13.15 3.16 -10.61
C ARG A 286 13.87 2.25 -11.59
N THR A 287 14.99 2.70 -12.15
CA THR A 287 15.88 1.92 -13.04
C THR A 287 16.38 0.61 -12.43
N MET A 288 16.45 0.49 -11.10
CA MET A 288 16.88 -0.73 -10.41
C MET A 288 15.87 -1.88 -10.56
N SER A 289 14.58 -1.59 -10.74
CA SER A 289 13.50 -2.59 -10.76
C SER A 289 12.64 -2.52 -12.02
N GLN A 290 12.92 -1.59 -12.92
CA GLN A 290 12.14 -1.40 -14.14
C GLN A 290 12.32 -2.58 -15.09
N GLY A 291 11.21 -3.11 -15.59
CA GLY A 291 11.22 -4.28 -16.46
C GLY A 291 11.51 -5.59 -15.72
N VAL A 292 11.45 -5.63 -14.39
CA VAL A 292 11.61 -6.87 -13.62
C VAL A 292 10.26 -7.32 -13.08
N PHE A 293 9.89 -8.57 -13.33
CA PHE A 293 8.79 -9.24 -12.66
C PHE A 293 9.28 -9.74 -11.30
N LEU A 294 8.57 -9.35 -10.23
CA LEU A 294 8.94 -9.64 -8.84
C LEU A 294 7.88 -10.47 -8.09
N ASP A 295 6.93 -11.05 -8.81
CA ASP A 295 5.94 -12.01 -8.31
C ASP A 295 5.10 -11.55 -7.11
N ARG A 296 4.88 -10.22 -6.97
CA ARG A 296 4.27 -9.57 -5.79
C ARG A 296 5.02 -9.81 -4.47
N ARG A 297 6.32 -10.06 -4.52
CA ARG A 297 7.16 -10.37 -3.36
C ARG A 297 8.04 -9.22 -2.88
N ALA A 298 7.96 -8.06 -3.53
CA ALA A 298 8.86 -6.94 -3.27
C ALA A 298 8.11 -5.65 -2.96
N PHE A 299 8.50 -4.98 -1.88
CA PHE A 299 8.25 -3.56 -1.72
C PHE A 299 9.18 -2.75 -2.62
N LEU A 300 8.67 -1.70 -3.24
CA LEU A 300 9.45 -0.77 -4.07
C LEU A 300 9.45 0.60 -3.42
N ILE A 301 10.62 1.06 -3.01
CA ILE A 301 10.83 2.34 -2.33
C ILE A 301 11.74 3.19 -3.20
N SER A 302 11.17 4.25 -3.78
CA SER A 302 11.92 5.20 -4.59
C SER A 302 12.92 5.95 -3.73
N TYR A 303 14.17 6.01 -4.19
CA TYR A 303 15.26 6.76 -3.59
C TYR A 303 16.26 7.13 -4.69
N ASP A 304 16.83 8.32 -4.65
CA ASP A 304 17.87 8.75 -5.61
C ASP A 304 19.15 9.12 -4.87
N PRO A 305 20.18 8.25 -4.87
CA PRO A 305 21.44 8.51 -4.18
C PRO A 305 22.20 9.72 -4.74
N THR A 306 21.90 10.15 -5.97
CA THR A 306 22.54 11.35 -6.56
C THR A 306 22.08 12.65 -5.90
N GLN A 307 20.96 12.60 -5.17
CA GLN A 307 20.37 13.74 -4.46
C GLN A 307 20.66 13.69 -2.96
N ASP A 308 21.37 12.67 -2.48
CA ASP A 308 21.60 12.43 -1.04
C ASP A 308 23.07 12.03 -0.75
N PRO A 309 24.03 12.95 -0.96
CA PRO A 309 25.45 12.63 -0.81
C PRO A 309 25.86 12.24 0.62
N THR A 310 25.09 12.67 1.63
CA THR A 310 25.34 12.35 3.04
C THR A 310 24.59 11.11 3.53
N GLY A 311 23.62 10.60 2.76
CA GLY A 311 22.73 9.51 3.17
C GLY A 311 21.66 9.92 4.19
N ALA A 312 21.37 11.21 4.36
CA ALA A 312 20.39 11.68 5.33
C ALA A 312 18.95 11.32 4.92
N VAL A 313 18.65 11.36 3.62
CA VAL A 313 17.37 10.88 3.09
C VAL A 313 17.28 9.36 3.25
N LEU A 314 18.33 8.65 2.86
CA LEU A 314 18.40 7.20 2.99
C LEU A 314 18.24 6.73 4.43
N GLU A 315 18.85 7.43 5.38
CA GLU A 315 18.71 7.16 6.80
C GLU A 315 17.24 7.25 7.25
N ASN A 316 16.53 8.32 6.86
CA ASN A 316 15.10 8.46 7.15
C ASN A 316 14.27 7.35 6.49
N ILE A 317 14.62 6.96 5.25
CA ILE A 317 13.98 5.84 4.56
C ILE A 317 14.19 4.56 5.36
N LEU A 318 15.42 4.24 5.76
CA LEU A 318 15.73 3.00 6.47
C LEU A 318 15.10 2.96 7.87
N LEU A 319 15.02 4.11 8.57
CA LEU A 319 14.35 4.20 9.86
C LEU A 319 12.83 4.01 9.77
N ALA A 320 12.22 4.29 8.62
CA ALA A 320 10.82 4.00 8.37
C ALA A 320 10.61 2.58 7.82
N VAL A 321 11.27 2.27 6.70
CA VAL A 321 11.11 1.03 5.93
C VAL A 321 11.70 -0.18 6.66
N GLY A 322 12.79 -0.01 7.40
CA GLY A 322 13.41 -1.08 8.19
C GLY A 322 12.40 -1.66 9.18
N PRO A 323 11.94 -0.91 10.19
CA PRO A 323 10.95 -1.40 11.16
C PRO A 323 9.60 -1.78 10.54
N VAL A 324 9.04 -0.97 9.64
CA VAL A 324 7.71 -1.27 9.05
C VAL A 324 7.78 -2.50 8.14
N GLY A 325 8.77 -2.56 7.25
CA GLY A 325 8.96 -3.69 6.35
C GLY A 325 9.31 -4.97 7.10
N ALA A 326 10.20 -4.89 8.09
CA ALA A 326 10.53 -6.01 8.97
C ALA A 326 9.29 -6.46 9.75
N GLY A 327 8.52 -5.54 10.33
CA GLY A 327 7.31 -5.85 11.09
C GLY A 327 6.28 -6.60 10.25
N ILE A 328 5.98 -6.11 9.03
CA ILE A 328 5.07 -6.79 8.10
C ILE A 328 5.62 -8.17 7.72
N ASN A 329 6.91 -8.30 7.38
CA ASN A 329 7.48 -9.59 7.00
C ASN A 329 7.50 -10.59 8.18
N LEU A 330 7.89 -10.16 9.38
CA LEU A 330 7.99 -10.99 10.57
C LEU A 330 6.61 -11.42 11.09
N GLU A 331 5.59 -10.58 10.96
CA GLU A 331 4.21 -10.95 11.29
C GLU A 331 3.78 -12.20 10.49
N TYR A 332 4.04 -12.20 9.17
CA TYR A 332 3.75 -13.35 8.32
C TYR A 332 4.71 -14.51 8.61
N TYR A 333 6.01 -14.27 8.80
CA TYR A 333 7.00 -15.29 9.15
C TYR A 333 6.58 -16.08 10.39
N PHE A 334 6.33 -15.39 11.51
CA PHE A 334 6.02 -16.02 12.78
C PHE A 334 4.67 -16.74 12.75
N SER A 335 3.68 -16.11 12.13
CA SER A 335 2.37 -16.73 11.93
C SER A 335 2.45 -18.00 11.08
N THR A 336 3.39 -18.07 10.11
CA THR A 336 3.63 -19.25 9.26
C THR A 336 4.38 -20.37 9.98
N VAL A 337 5.45 -20.06 10.72
CA VAL A 337 6.29 -21.10 11.35
C VAL A 337 5.59 -21.80 12.52
N ASP A 338 4.78 -21.07 13.30
CA ASP A 338 4.03 -21.61 14.43
C ASP A 338 2.70 -20.87 14.57
N ASN A 339 1.73 -21.21 13.73
CA ASN A 339 0.42 -20.55 13.75
C ASN A 339 -0.36 -20.79 15.04
N GLU A 340 -0.07 -21.88 15.76
CA GLU A 340 -0.76 -22.20 17.01
C GLU A 340 -0.31 -21.29 18.15
N ARG A 341 0.96 -20.86 18.19
CA ARG A 341 1.45 -19.97 19.24
C ARG A 341 1.62 -18.51 18.81
N LEU A 342 2.05 -18.30 17.58
CA LEU A 342 2.44 -16.99 17.03
C LEU A 342 1.49 -16.49 15.93
N GLY A 343 0.42 -17.24 15.66
CA GLY A 343 -0.68 -16.81 14.83
C GLY A 343 -2.03 -17.02 15.52
N CYS A 344 -3.12 -16.81 14.78
CA CYS A 344 -4.46 -16.87 15.35
C CYS A 344 -5.30 -18.06 14.91
N GLY A 345 -4.69 -19.17 14.48
CA GLY A 345 -5.45 -20.38 14.13
C GLY A 345 -6.27 -20.19 12.85
N THR A 346 -7.46 -20.79 12.79
CA THR A 346 -8.35 -20.62 11.64
C THR A 346 -9.32 -19.44 11.82
N LYS A 347 -9.49 -18.63 10.78
CA LYS A 347 -10.40 -17.47 10.77
C LYS A 347 -11.88 -17.86 10.95
N THR A 348 -12.26 -19.07 10.54
CA THR A 348 -13.66 -19.49 10.46
C THR A 348 -14.45 -19.45 11.78
N PRO A 349 -13.92 -19.93 12.92
CA PRO A 349 -14.56 -19.83 14.23
C PRO A 349 -14.19 -18.56 15.00
N HIS A 350 -13.59 -17.54 14.38
CA HIS A 350 -13.17 -16.34 15.12
C HIS A 350 -14.34 -15.54 15.66
N ASN A 351 -14.27 -15.22 16.95
CA ASN A 351 -15.19 -14.30 17.61
C ASN A 351 -14.43 -13.06 18.06
N VAL A 352 -14.99 -11.88 17.77
CA VAL A 352 -14.44 -10.60 18.26
C VAL A 352 -14.77 -10.48 19.75
N THR A 353 -13.75 -10.35 20.58
CA THR A 353 -13.86 -10.27 22.03
C THR A 353 -13.38 -8.90 22.51
N GLY A 354 -14.21 -8.24 23.33
CA GLY A 354 -13.87 -6.94 23.93
C GLY A 354 -13.72 -5.77 22.95
N LEU A 355 -14.01 -5.95 21.66
CA LEU A 355 -13.78 -4.99 20.57
C LEU A 355 -12.30 -4.70 20.24
N PHE A 356 -11.35 -5.46 20.80
CA PHE A 356 -9.92 -5.26 20.57
C PHE A 356 -9.16 -6.54 20.20
N ALA A 357 -9.75 -7.72 20.35
CA ALA A 357 -9.09 -9.00 20.11
C ALA A 357 -10.02 -10.04 19.48
N VAL A 358 -9.45 -11.17 19.10
CA VAL A 358 -10.20 -12.34 18.60
C VAL A 358 -9.91 -13.58 19.45
N MET A 359 -10.92 -14.41 19.63
CA MET A 359 -10.82 -15.77 20.16
C MET A 359 -11.10 -16.77 19.05
N GLU A 360 -10.46 -17.93 19.10
CA GLU A 360 -10.80 -19.09 18.27
C GLU A 360 -11.90 -19.92 18.95
N GLY A 361 -13.10 -19.96 18.36
CA GLY A 361 -14.24 -20.66 18.95
C GLY A 361 -14.85 -19.94 20.15
N ALA A 362 -15.55 -20.69 21.00
CA ALA A 362 -16.26 -20.14 22.16
C ALA A 362 -15.38 -19.97 23.41
N SER A 363 -14.30 -20.74 23.50
CA SER A 363 -13.41 -20.77 24.67
C SER A 363 -11.97 -21.02 24.24
N SER A 364 -11.19 -19.95 24.09
CA SER A 364 -9.75 -19.98 23.85
C SER A 364 -9.09 -18.70 24.38
N ASP A 365 -7.78 -18.68 24.45
CA ASP A 365 -7.04 -17.45 24.74
C ASP A 365 -7.24 -16.40 23.65
N LEU A 366 -7.00 -15.13 24.00
CA LEU A 366 -6.93 -14.09 22.99
C LEU A 366 -5.79 -14.40 22.02
N ARG A 367 -6.12 -14.46 20.73
CA ARG A 367 -5.19 -14.85 19.70
C ARG A 367 -4.53 -13.62 19.09
N THR A 368 -3.22 -13.70 18.84
CA THR A 368 -2.41 -12.66 18.19
C THR A 368 -1.89 -13.16 16.83
N GLY A 369 -1.34 -12.27 16.00
CA GLY A 369 -0.82 -12.63 14.67
C GLY A 369 -1.92 -12.98 13.65
N LEU A 370 -1.55 -13.71 12.60
CA LEU A 370 -2.39 -13.91 11.41
C LEU A 370 -3.05 -15.29 11.36
N PRO A 371 -4.26 -15.41 10.78
CA PRO A 371 -4.93 -16.69 10.63
C PRO A 371 -4.34 -17.48 9.46
N ARG A 372 -4.51 -18.81 9.46
CA ARG A 372 -4.05 -19.71 8.38
C ARG A 372 -4.40 -19.19 6.98
N GLN A 373 -5.61 -18.66 6.81
CA GLN A 373 -6.10 -18.13 5.54
C GLN A 373 -5.30 -16.93 4.97
N MET A 374 -4.50 -16.25 5.78
CA MET A 374 -3.62 -15.15 5.35
C MET A 374 -2.19 -15.61 5.02
N ILE A 375 -1.80 -16.79 5.48
CA ILE A 375 -0.40 -17.26 5.46
C ILE A 375 -0.18 -18.51 4.61
N GLU A 376 -1.25 -19.21 4.19
CA GLU A 376 -1.20 -20.45 3.40
C GLU A 376 -0.28 -20.38 2.16
N ILE A 377 -0.14 -19.21 1.54
CA ILE A 377 0.70 -19.01 0.35
C ILE A 377 2.06 -18.38 0.64
N HIS A 378 2.39 -18.10 1.92
CA HIS A 378 3.59 -17.38 2.32
C HIS A 378 4.72 -18.37 2.64
N GLU A 379 5.88 -18.15 2.05
CA GLU A 379 7.12 -18.81 2.48
C GLU A 379 7.70 -18.02 3.64
N PRO A 380 8.01 -18.66 4.80
CA PRO A 380 8.54 -17.97 5.97
C PRO A 380 10.01 -17.60 5.72
N VAL A 381 10.21 -16.48 5.03
CA VAL A 381 11.53 -15.91 4.74
C VAL A 381 11.68 -14.57 5.45
N ARG A 382 12.90 -14.26 5.89
CA ARG A 382 13.25 -12.95 6.44
C ARG A 382 13.48 -11.95 5.31
N LEU A 383 13.05 -10.71 5.52
CA LEU A 383 13.09 -9.65 4.51
C LEU A 383 14.51 -9.38 4.02
N GLN A 384 14.70 -9.39 2.71
CA GLN A 384 15.93 -8.93 2.05
C GLN A 384 15.76 -7.49 1.56
N ILE A 385 16.57 -6.57 2.06
CA ILE A 385 16.55 -5.17 1.63
C ILE A 385 17.75 -4.93 0.71
N VAL A 386 17.47 -4.68 -0.57
CA VAL A 386 18.47 -4.29 -1.56
C VAL A 386 18.45 -2.76 -1.68
N ILE A 387 19.58 -2.13 -1.40
CA ILE A 387 19.69 -0.68 -1.26
C ILE A 387 20.69 -0.16 -2.28
N GLU A 388 20.26 0.75 -3.16
CA GLU A 388 21.13 1.46 -4.07
C GLU A 388 21.89 2.58 -3.32
N ALA A 389 23.02 2.24 -2.72
CA ALA A 389 23.86 3.15 -1.96
C ALA A 389 25.28 2.61 -1.80
N ARG A 390 26.24 3.52 -1.58
CA ARG A 390 27.62 3.17 -1.25
C ARG A 390 27.72 2.55 0.14
N THR A 391 28.62 1.58 0.29
CA THR A 391 28.82 0.83 1.54
C THR A 391 29.23 1.72 2.70
N GLU A 392 29.98 2.80 2.44
CA GLU A 392 30.45 3.73 3.48
C GLU A 392 29.26 4.48 4.10
N ILE A 393 28.30 4.88 3.27
CA ILE A 393 27.07 5.56 3.71
C ILE A 393 26.24 4.59 4.57
N LEU A 394 26.03 3.37 4.10
CA LEU A 394 25.26 2.36 4.83
C LEU A 394 25.91 1.96 6.15
N ALA A 395 27.23 1.76 6.16
CA ALA A 395 27.98 1.44 7.37
C ALA A 395 27.91 2.58 8.39
N ALA A 396 27.97 3.84 7.93
CA ALA A 396 27.82 5.00 8.80
C ALA A 396 26.39 5.10 9.38
N ILE A 397 25.35 4.81 8.58
CA ILE A 397 23.95 4.77 9.05
C ILE A 397 23.78 3.67 10.09
N TYR A 398 24.24 2.46 9.77
CA TYR A 398 24.24 1.33 10.68
C TYR A 398 24.94 1.68 12.00
N GLY A 399 26.13 2.27 11.94
CA GLY A 399 26.91 2.65 13.11
C GLY A 399 26.18 3.60 14.06
N ARG A 400 25.38 4.55 13.54
CA ARG A 400 24.70 5.58 14.35
C ARG A 400 23.25 5.27 14.72
N GLN A 401 22.62 4.26 14.12
CA GLN A 401 21.21 3.94 14.33
C GLN A 401 20.98 2.64 15.11
N PRO A 402 20.74 2.68 16.43
CA PRO A 402 20.61 1.48 17.27
C PRO A 402 19.53 0.50 16.80
N GLY A 403 18.36 1.00 16.40
CA GLY A 403 17.25 0.14 15.93
C GLY A 403 17.58 -0.62 14.65
N LEU A 404 18.36 -0.01 13.75
CA LEU A 404 18.84 -0.70 12.54
C LEU A 404 19.91 -1.74 12.89
N ARG A 405 20.80 -1.46 13.85
CA ARG A 405 21.78 -2.44 14.33
C ARG A 405 21.12 -3.67 14.92
N GLU A 406 20.06 -3.49 15.70
CA GLU A 406 19.32 -4.62 16.27
C GLU A 406 18.66 -5.46 15.19
N LEU A 407 17.98 -4.83 14.23
CA LEU A 407 17.30 -5.54 13.14
C LEU A 407 18.28 -6.27 12.22
N ILE A 408 19.36 -5.61 11.81
CA ILE A 408 20.31 -6.15 10.82
C ILE A 408 21.32 -7.08 11.49
N GLY A 409 21.91 -6.67 12.61
CA GLY A 409 22.97 -7.40 13.32
C GLY A 409 22.48 -8.72 13.93
N ASN A 410 21.23 -8.80 14.37
CA ASN A 410 20.62 -10.06 14.82
C ASN A 410 20.03 -10.87 13.64
N GLY A 411 20.17 -10.38 12.41
CA GLY A 411 19.68 -11.05 11.20
C GLY A 411 18.16 -11.15 11.12
N TRP A 412 17.40 -10.23 11.73
CA TRP A 412 15.94 -10.16 11.52
C TRP A 412 15.61 -9.71 10.10
N ILE A 413 16.48 -8.91 9.50
CA ILE A 413 16.49 -8.56 8.08
C ILE A 413 17.89 -8.75 7.50
N HIS A 414 17.96 -8.93 6.18
CA HIS A 414 19.21 -9.02 5.44
C HIS A 414 19.40 -7.77 4.59
N VAL A 415 20.60 -7.18 4.62
CA VAL A 415 20.92 -5.97 3.85
C VAL A 415 21.91 -6.28 2.75
N ILE A 416 21.59 -5.82 1.55
CA ILE A 416 22.42 -5.94 0.36
C ILE A 416 22.59 -4.52 -0.20
N ALA A 417 23.83 -4.06 -0.33
CA ALA A 417 24.10 -2.80 -1.02
C ALA A 417 24.31 -3.09 -2.51
N LYS A 418 23.72 -2.26 -3.35
CA LYS A 418 24.04 -2.13 -4.77
C LYS A 418 24.75 -0.80 -4.96
N ASP A 419 25.99 -0.85 -5.41
CA ASP A 419 26.72 0.38 -5.69
C ASP A 419 25.98 1.20 -6.79
N PRO A 420 25.80 2.51 -6.60
CA PRO A 420 25.05 3.35 -7.53
C PRO A 420 25.79 3.59 -8.86
N ASP A 421 27.12 3.42 -8.89
CA ASP A 421 27.99 3.73 -10.02
C ASP A 421 28.46 2.46 -10.75
N SER A 422 29.03 1.48 -10.03
CA SER A 422 29.51 0.21 -10.61
C SER A 422 28.40 -0.81 -10.82
N GLY A 423 27.33 -0.73 -10.02
CA GLY A 423 26.26 -1.73 -9.98
C GLY A 423 26.63 -3.03 -9.28
N GLU A 424 27.81 -3.11 -8.67
CA GLU A 424 28.24 -4.27 -7.89
C GLU A 424 27.41 -4.44 -6.61
N PHE A 425 27.28 -5.68 -6.16
CA PHE A 425 26.52 -6.02 -4.97
C PHE A 425 27.45 -6.44 -3.82
N THR A 426 27.17 -5.94 -2.62
CA THR A 426 27.78 -6.38 -1.37
C THR A 426 26.70 -6.80 -0.38
N ILE A 427 26.96 -7.83 0.42
CA ILE A 427 26.04 -8.31 1.47
C ILE A 427 26.58 -7.86 2.82
N PHE A 428 25.69 -7.45 3.72
CA PHE A 428 26.05 -7.24 5.11
C PHE A 428 26.10 -8.56 5.89
N ASP A 429 27.27 -8.90 6.41
CA ASP A 429 27.50 -9.96 7.37
C ASP A 429 27.67 -9.37 8.78
N PRO A 430 26.92 -9.82 9.81
CA PRO A 430 27.04 -9.25 11.16
C PRO A 430 28.43 -9.33 11.80
N ALA A 431 29.26 -10.30 11.41
CA ALA A 431 30.61 -10.47 11.94
C ALA A 431 31.68 -9.72 11.14
N GLN A 432 31.49 -9.59 9.82
CA GLN A 432 32.50 -9.05 8.89
C GLN A 432 32.15 -7.69 8.28
N GLY A 433 30.91 -7.22 8.43
CA GLY A 433 30.41 -6.03 7.74
C GLY A 433 30.07 -6.32 6.27
N PHE A 434 30.24 -5.34 5.39
CA PHE A 434 29.93 -5.51 3.97
C PHE A 434 31.00 -6.35 3.25
N ILE A 435 30.57 -7.49 2.69
CA ILE A 435 31.40 -8.39 1.89
C ILE A 435 30.91 -8.46 0.44
N PRO A 436 31.79 -8.52 -0.58
CA PRO A 436 31.37 -8.65 -1.98
C PRO A 436 30.51 -9.88 -2.22
N TRP A 437 29.48 -9.75 -3.05
CA TRP A 437 28.71 -10.89 -3.52
C TRP A 437 29.56 -11.75 -4.47
N ALA A 438 29.89 -12.97 -4.05
CA ALA A 438 30.69 -13.92 -4.83
C ALA A 438 29.84 -15.07 -5.44
N GLY A 439 28.52 -15.03 -5.29
CA GLY A 439 27.64 -16.10 -5.78
C GLY A 439 27.45 -16.03 -7.30
N PRO A 440 27.12 -17.17 -7.95
CA PRO A 440 26.95 -17.22 -9.40
C PRO A 440 25.79 -16.34 -9.86
N VAL A 441 26.06 -15.43 -10.80
CA VAL A 441 25.04 -14.64 -11.48
C VAL A 441 24.42 -15.49 -12.58
N ARG A 442 23.12 -15.81 -12.44
CA ARG A 442 22.37 -16.58 -13.43
C ARG A 442 21.56 -15.63 -14.31
N PRO A 443 21.55 -15.80 -15.63
CA PRO A 443 20.70 -15.00 -16.51
C PRO A 443 19.23 -15.23 -16.14
N LEU A 444 18.48 -14.14 -16.00
CA LEU A 444 17.04 -14.20 -15.75
C LEU A 444 16.29 -14.62 -17.02
N PRO A 445 15.19 -15.38 -16.90
CA PRO A 445 14.32 -15.62 -18.04
C PRO A 445 13.76 -14.30 -18.58
N VAL A 446 13.80 -14.14 -19.90
CA VAL A 446 13.21 -12.98 -20.60
C VAL A 446 11.84 -13.37 -21.14
N ARG A 447 10.84 -12.51 -20.94
CA ARG A 447 9.47 -12.69 -21.44
C ARG A 447 8.95 -11.37 -21.99
N ALA A 448 8.08 -11.45 -23.00
CA ALA A 448 7.45 -10.26 -23.56
C ALA A 448 6.52 -9.57 -22.54
N ARG A 449 5.77 -10.37 -21.75
CA ARG A 449 4.82 -9.88 -20.74
C ARG A 449 4.93 -10.71 -19.46
N SER A 450 4.56 -10.11 -18.33
CA SER A 450 4.52 -10.81 -17.03
C SER A 450 3.63 -12.06 -17.06
N GLY A 451 2.49 -11.99 -17.76
CA GLY A 451 1.58 -13.14 -17.92
C GLY A 451 2.21 -14.34 -18.62
N ASP A 452 3.20 -14.13 -19.50
CA ASP A 452 3.91 -15.24 -20.16
C ASP A 452 4.90 -15.94 -19.22
N TRP A 453 5.10 -15.40 -18.01
CA TRP A 453 5.91 -15.98 -16.95
C TRP A 453 5.07 -16.68 -15.89
N TYR A 454 4.01 -16.03 -15.38
CA TYR A 454 3.28 -16.56 -14.22
C TYR A 454 2.11 -17.50 -14.54
N ARG A 455 1.60 -17.50 -15.77
CA ARG A 455 0.42 -18.31 -16.12
C ARG A 455 0.70 -19.80 -15.98
N GLY A 456 -0.24 -20.53 -15.41
CA GLY A 456 -0.10 -21.96 -15.12
C GLY A 456 0.67 -22.28 -13.83
N HIS A 457 1.25 -21.28 -13.16
CA HIS A 457 1.99 -21.48 -11.92
C HIS A 457 1.25 -20.95 -10.69
N THR A 458 1.08 -21.79 -9.67
CA THR A 458 0.53 -21.39 -8.37
C THR A 458 1.62 -21.02 -7.38
N GLU A 459 2.80 -21.66 -7.49
CA GLU A 459 3.94 -21.46 -6.60
C GLU A 459 4.69 -20.15 -6.84
N PRO A 460 5.52 -19.72 -5.87
CA PRO A 460 6.44 -18.61 -6.05
C PRO A 460 7.33 -18.79 -7.27
N LEU A 461 7.51 -17.73 -8.04
CA LEU A 461 8.41 -17.73 -9.19
C LEU A 461 9.63 -16.84 -8.95
N PRO A 462 10.81 -17.23 -9.45
CA PRO A 462 11.96 -16.34 -9.42
C PRO A 462 11.72 -15.13 -10.35
N PRO A 463 12.51 -14.05 -10.17
CA PRO A 463 12.41 -12.88 -11.02
C PRO A 463 12.58 -13.20 -12.51
N ALA A 464 11.93 -12.39 -13.36
CA ALA A 464 12.05 -12.46 -14.82
C ALA A 464 12.19 -11.05 -15.41
N LEU A 465 12.86 -10.94 -16.55
CA LEU A 465 12.92 -9.69 -17.31
C LEU A 465 11.71 -9.61 -18.26
N ILE A 466 11.01 -8.49 -18.22
CA ILE A 466 9.81 -8.21 -19.01
C ILE A 466 10.12 -7.14 -20.06
N GLY A 467 9.85 -7.47 -21.32
CA GLY A 467 10.08 -6.60 -22.47
C GLY A 467 10.93 -7.27 -23.53
N GLU A 468 11.35 -6.50 -24.53
CA GLU A 468 12.26 -6.99 -25.55
C GLU A 468 13.66 -7.22 -24.95
N PRO A 469 14.36 -8.30 -25.36
CA PRO A 469 15.74 -8.49 -24.95
C PRO A 469 16.56 -7.31 -25.47
N LYS A 470 16.99 -6.43 -24.57
CA LYS A 470 17.95 -5.38 -24.93
C LYS A 470 19.22 -6.10 -25.40
N PRO A 471 19.79 -5.77 -26.58
CA PRO A 471 21.11 -6.27 -26.93
C PRO A 471 22.06 -5.82 -25.84
N VAL A 472 22.81 -6.77 -25.27
CA VAL A 472 23.86 -6.48 -24.30
C VAL A 472 24.89 -5.62 -25.04
N SER A 473 24.89 -4.32 -24.77
CA SER A 473 25.97 -3.43 -25.18
C SER A 473 27.22 -3.96 -24.49
N ALA A 474 28.12 -4.59 -25.25
CA ALA A 474 29.45 -4.89 -24.80
C ALA A 474 30.09 -3.58 -24.35
N ALA A 475 30.21 -3.37 -23.05
CA ALA A 475 31.00 -2.27 -22.52
C ALA A 475 32.43 -2.48 -23.05
N SER A 476 32.87 -1.52 -23.85
CA SER A 476 34.19 -1.42 -24.45
C SER A 476 35.25 -1.53 -23.37
N GLY A 477 35.88 -2.70 -23.28
CA GLY A 477 37.15 -2.87 -22.60
C GLY A 477 38.27 -2.23 -23.43
N GLU A 478 38.37 -0.91 -23.43
CA GLU A 478 39.61 -0.23 -23.78
C GLU A 478 40.46 -0.11 -22.52
N ARG A 479 41.37 -1.06 -22.35
CA ARG A 479 42.52 -0.89 -21.47
C ARG A 479 43.36 0.23 -22.06
N VAL A 480 43.39 1.37 -21.39
CA VAL A 480 44.41 2.38 -21.58
C VAL A 480 45.76 1.73 -21.21
N SER A 481 46.55 1.39 -22.23
CA SER A 481 47.94 0.98 -22.03
C SER A 481 48.72 2.18 -21.50
N ASN A 482 49.24 2.06 -20.28
CA ASN A 482 50.25 2.99 -19.76
C ASN A 482 51.44 3.03 -20.73
N ARG A 483 51.74 4.23 -21.22
CA ARG A 483 53.08 4.57 -21.73
C ARG A 483 54.03 4.58 -20.53
N GLU A 484 54.86 3.56 -20.43
CA GLU A 484 56.14 3.68 -19.72
C GLU A 484 57.10 4.46 -20.62
N GLY A 485 57.67 5.53 -20.06
CA GLY A 485 58.88 6.16 -20.56
C GLY A 485 59.92 6.15 -19.46
N GLY A 486 61.12 5.68 -19.78
CA GLY A 486 62.35 5.95 -19.05
C GLY A 486 63.01 4.73 -18.39
N GLU A 487 64.03 4.14 -19.03
CA GLU A 487 65.45 4.33 -18.67
C GLU A 487 66.34 3.32 -19.44
N ALA A 488 67.24 3.88 -20.26
CA ALA A 488 68.57 3.41 -20.72
C ALA A 488 68.84 3.87 -22.17
#